data_AF-A0A952SH39-F1
#
_entry.id   AF-A0A952SH39-F1
#
_cell.length_a   1.000
_cell.length_b   1.000
_cell.length_c   1.000
_cell.angle_alpha   90.00
_cell.angle_beta   90.00
_cell.angle_gamma   90.00
#
_symmetry.space_group_name_H-M   'P 1'
#
loop_
_entity.id
_entity.type
_entity.pdbx_description
1 polymer ?
#
loop_
_entity_poly.entity_id
_entity_poly.type
_entity_poly.pdbx_seq_one_letter_code
_entity_poly.pdbx_strand_id
1 'polypeptide(L)'
;MMNHQVLIAAFAVCFLIEFVAFGMQRATLLMSREADVPPRIGLLLLPSWFPAVWLVRICKWTVLVFIALNWYWVIAMGLLIVDVVLSSILPIPYSAYVPAFRKRAQQIKQLDFEAGTALEEMLNSSKIHGS
;
A
#
# COMPACT_ATOMS: atom_id res chain seq x y z
N MET A 1 -18.60 26.88 -8.61
CA MET A 1 -17.81 26.05 -9.54
C MET A 1 -16.64 25.48 -8.77
N MET A 2 -16.57 24.16 -8.61
CA MET A 2 -15.43 23.53 -7.94
C MET A 2 -14.26 23.45 -8.93
N ASN A 3 -13.07 23.90 -8.52
CA ASN A 3 -11.93 23.98 -9.42
C ASN A 3 -11.47 22.56 -9.80
N HIS A 4 -11.50 22.21 -11.08
CA HIS A 4 -11.15 20.89 -11.61
C HIS A 4 -9.74 20.44 -11.19
N GLN A 5 -8.83 21.39 -10.98
CA GLN A 5 -7.48 21.13 -10.46
C GLN A 5 -7.51 20.47 -9.07
N VAL A 6 -8.47 20.85 -8.21
CA VAL A 6 -8.62 20.29 -6.86
C VAL A 6 -9.08 18.83 -6.93
N LEU A 7 -9.97 18.50 -7.88
CA LEU A 7 -10.42 17.11 -8.08
C LEU A 7 -9.30 16.20 -8.56
N ILE A 8 -8.49 16.68 -9.52
CA ILE A 8 -7.32 15.94 -10.01
C ILE A 8 -6.29 15.78 -8.88
N ALA A 9 -6.01 16.84 -8.13
CA ALA A 9 -5.08 16.79 -7.01
C ALA A 9 -5.56 15.82 -5.91
N ALA A 10 -6.85 15.84 -5.56
CA ALA A 10 -7.44 14.92 -4.61
C ALA A 10 -7.34 13.47 -5.08
N PHE A 11 -7.61 13.20 -6.36
CA PHE A 11 -7.43 11.88 -6.97
C PHE A 11 -5.97 11.44 -6.90
N ALA A 12 -5.02 12.30 -7.28
CA ALA A 12 -3.59 12.01 -7.27
C ALA A 12 -3.07 11.72 -5.85
N VAL A 13 -3.52 12.47 -4.84
CA VAL A 13 -3.17 12.21 -3.43
C VAL A 13 -3.73 10.87 -2.97
N CYS A 14 -5.00 10.57 -3.27
CA CYS A 14 -5.57 9.26 -2.93
C CYS A 14 -4.85 8.11 -3.64
N PHE A 15 -4.50 8.31 -4.92
CA PHE A 15 -3.70 7.38 -5.71
C PHE A 15 -2.36 7.09 -5.05
N LEU A 16 -1.59 8.12 -4.69
CA LEU A 16 -0.26 7.94 -4.09
C LEU A 16 -0.34 7.20 -2.75
N ILE A 17 -1.31 7.54 -1.90
CA ILE A 17 -1.49 6.87 -0.61
C ILE A 17 -1.88 5.40 -0.82
N GLU A 18 -2.84 5.14 -1.70
CA GLU A 18 -3.26 3.77 -2.02
C GLU A 18 -2.12 2.96 -2.66
N PHE A 19 -1.36 3.57 -3.57
CA PHE A 19 -0.22 2.95 -4.23
C PHE A 19 0.85 2.52 -3.23
N VAL A 20 1.22 3.40 -2.30
CA VAL A 20 2.18 3.11 -1.22
C VAL A 20 1.67 1.99 -0.32
N ALA A 21 0.40 2.04 0.08
CA ALA A 21 -0.20 1.00 0.90
C ALA A 21 -0.25 -0.36 0.19
N PHE A 22 -0.70 -0.39 -1.05
CA PHE A 22 -0.76 -1.62 -1.84
C PHE A 22 0.65 -2.19 -2.09
N GLY A 23 1.64 -1.32 -2.29
CA GLY A 23 3.06 -1.68 -2.32
C GLY A 23 3.51 -2.39 -1.04
N MET A 24 3.15 -1.87 0.13
CA MET A 24 3.46 -2.52 1.41
C MET A 24 2.78 -3.89 1.55
N GLN A 25 1.51 -4.03 1.13
CA GLN A 25 0.80 -5.32 1.17
C GLN A 25 1.44 -6.35 0.23
N ARG A 26 1.83 -5.94 -0.98
CA ARG A 26 2.56 -6.84 -1.90
C ARG A 26 3.93 -7.20 -1.34
N ALA A 27 4.60 -6.27 -0.68
CA ALA A 27 5.89 -6.53 -0.04
C ALA A 27 5.80 -7.55 1.09
N THR A 28 4.83 -7.41 1.99
CA THR A 28 4.65 -8.38 3.08
C THR A 28 4.25 -9.76 2.57
N LEU A 29 3.44 -9.84 1.51
CA LEU A 29 3.08 -11.11 0.88
C LEU A 29 4.27 -11.79 0.21
N LEU A 30 5.17 -11.02 -0.41
CA LEU A 30 6.38 -11.57 -1.01
C LEU A 30 7.38 -12.05 0.05
N MET A 31 7.61 -11.26 1.10
CA MET A 31 8.44 -11.68 2.25
C MET A 31 7.88 -12.96 2.90
N SER A 32 6.56 -13.03 3.07
CA SER A 32 5.87 -14.22 3.60
C SER A 32 6.07 -15.45 2.72
N ARG A 33 6.08 -15.30 1.39
CA ARG A 33 6.36 -16.39 0.45
C ARG A 33 7.83 -16.80 0.46
N GLU A 34 8.75 -15.85 0.59
CA GLU A 34 10.19 -16.14 0.63
C GLU A 34 10.60 -16.89 1.91
N ALA A 35 9.98 -16.58 3.04
CA ALA A 35 10.28 -17.19 4.33
C ALA A 35 9.40 -18.42 4.66
N ASP A 36 8.55 -18.87 3.74
CA ASP A 36 7.61 -19.98 3.94
C ASP A 36 6.68 -19.80 5.17
N VAL A 37 6.39 -18.54 5.52
CA VAL A 37 5.54 -18.19 6.67
C VAL A 37 4.09 -18.00 6.19
N PRO A 38 3.07 -18.43 6.97
CA PRO A 38 1.68 -18.15 6.64
C PRO A 38 1.40 -16.66 6.38
N PRO A 39 0.65 -16.29 5.32
CA PRO A 39 0.37 -14.90 4.96
C PRO A 39 -0.29 -14.07 6.08
N ARG A 40 -1.02 -14.73 6.98
CA ARG A 40 -1.65 -14.09 8.13
C ARG A 40 -0.62 -13.46 9.08
N ILE A 41 0.52 -14.12 9.26
CA ILE A 41 1.61 -13.62 10.09
C ILE A 41 2.33 -12.49 9.33
N GLY A 42 2.62 -12.68 8.05
CA GLY A 42 3.24 -11.63 7.22
C GLY A 42 2.43 -10.33 7.16
N LEU A 43 1.10 -10.41 7.15
CA LEU A 43 0.22 -9.23 7.20
C LEU A 43 0.30 -8.45 8.53
N LEU A 44 0.78 -9.05 9.63
CA LEU A 44 0.98 -8.34 10.90
C LEU A 44 2.09 -7.29 10.82
N LEU A 45 3.00 -7.39 9.85
CA LEU A 45 4.00 -6.36 9.57
C LEU A 45 3.39 -5.07 9.01
N LEU A 46 2.16 -5.13 8.50
CA LEU A 46 1.48 -3.94 8.05
C LEU A 46 1.24 -2.99 9.24
N PRO A 47 1.39 -1.68 9.03
CA PRO A 47 1.17 -0.71 10.08
C PRO A 47 -0.30 -0.70 10.53
N SER A 48 -0.55 -0.33 11.78
CA SER A 48 -1.90 -0.29 12.36
C SER A 48 -2.88 0.64 11.64
N TRP A 49 -2.37 1.64 10.91
CA TRP A 49 -3.19 2.54 10.10
C TRP A 49 -3.61 1.94 8.74
N PHE A 50 -3.07 0.77 8.35
CA PHE A 50 -3.37 0.14 7.07
C PHE A 50 -4.86 -0.05 6.77
N PRO A 51 -5.74 -0.40 7.73
CA PRO A 51 -7.18 -0.47 7.47
C PRO A 51 -7.79 0.85 6.97
N ALA A 52 -7.21 2.01 7.31
CA ALA A 52 -7.67 3.31 6.82
C ALA A 52 -7.49 3.48 5.30
N VAL A 53 -6.67 2.66 4.66
CA VAL A 53 -6.48 2.65 3.19
C VAL A 53 -7.79 2.30 2.48
N TRP A 54 -8.68 1.53 3.11
CA TRP A 54 -10.01 1.28 2.56
C TRP A 54 -10.84 2.56 2.42
N LEU A 55 -10.72 3.49 3.38
CA LEU A 55 -11.37 4.80 3.29
C LEU A 55 -10.77 5.62 2.15
N VAL A 56 -9.45 5.57 1.97
CA VAL A 56 -8.76 6.25 0.86
C VAL A 56 -9.23 5.70 -0.48
N ARG A 57 -9.36 4.37 -0.61
CA ARG A 57 -9.90 3.71 -1.80
C ARG A 57 -11.32 4.17 -2.10
N ILE A 58 -12.21 4.16 -1.09
CA ILE A 58 -13.58 4.65 -1.26
C ILE A 58 -13.57 6.12 -1.69
N CYS A 59 -12.74 6.96 -1.07
CA CYS A 59 -12.60 8.37 -1.43
C CYS A 59 -12.15 8.54 -2.89
N LYS A 60 -11.15 7.76 -3.35
CA LYS A 60 -10.65 7.77 -4.74
C LYS A 60 -11.78 7.47 -5.73
N TRP A 61 -12.55 6.42 -5.47
CA TRP A 61 -13.69 6.03 -6.32
C TRP A 61 -14.77 7.10 -6.33
N THR A 62 -15.11 7.67 -5.17
CA THR A 62 -16.07 8.77 -5.07
C THR A 62 -15.62 10.00 -5.87
N VAL A 63 -14.33 10.37 -5.80
CA VAL A 63 -13.76 11.47 -6.60
C VAL A 63 -13.87 11.16 -8.10
N LEU A 64 -13.57 9.92 -8.51
CA LEU A 64 -13.63 9.51 -9.91
C LEU A 64 -15.07 9.53 -10.45
N VAL A 65 -16.04 9.05 -9.68
CA VAL A 65 -17.47 9.14 -10.00
C VAL A 65 -17.91 10.62 -10.08
N PHE A 66 -17.45 11.46 -9.14
CA PHE A 66 -17.79 12.88 -9.15
C PHE A 66 -17.24 13.60 -10.41
N ILE A 67 -16.02 13.28 -10.82
CA ILE A 67 -15.42 13.77 -12.09
C ILE A 67 -16.24 13.30 -13.29
N ALA A 68 -16.65 12.02 -13.31
CA ALA A 68 -17.43 11.46 -14.42
C ALA A 68 -18.79 12.15 -14.58
N LEU A 69 -19.46 12.49 -13.47
CA LEU A 69 -20.78 13.11 -13.47
C LEU A 69 -20.77 14.64 -13.70
N ASN A 70 -19.75 15.35 -13.19
CA ASN A 70 -19.77 16.82 -13.16
C ASN A 70 -18.80 17.51 -14.14
N TRP A 71 -17.91 16.75 -14.78
CA TRP A 71 -16.90 17.34 -15.67
C TRP A 71 -16.91 16.70 -17.06
N TYR A 72 -16.17 15.61 -17.26
CA TYR A 72 -16.15 14.86 -18.52
C TYR A 72 -15.81 13.41 -18.23
N TRP A 73 -16.69 12.50 -18.65
CA TRP A 73 -16.52 11.06 -18.43
C TRP A 73 -15.23 10.50 -19.06
N VAL A 74 -14.78 11.08 -20.18
CA VAL A 74 -13.52 10.70 -20.86
C VAL A 74 -12.31 10.93 -19.95
N ILE A 75 -12.30 12.02 -19.17
CA ILE A 75 -11.21 12.32 -18.24
C ILE A 75 -11.20 11.31 -17.09
N ALA A 76 -12.37 10.98 -16.54
CA ALA A 76 -12.48 9.94 -15.51
C ALA A 76 -11.97 8.58 -16.01
N MET A 77 -12.32 8.20 -17.24
CA MET A 77 -11.80 6.98 -17.86
C MET A 77 -10.30 7.03 -18.08
N GLY A 78 -9.76 8.16 -18.55
CA GLY A 78 -8.32 8.35 -18.69
C GLY A 78 -7.58 8.18 -17.36
N LEU A 79 -8.09 8.80 -16.28
CA LEU A 79 -7.53 8.66 -14.93
C LEU A 79 -7.59 7.22 -14.42
N LEU A 80 -8.68 6.50 -14.68
CA LEU A 80 -8.82 5.09 -14.32
C LEU A 80 -7.79 4.21 -15.05
N ILE A 81 -7.61 4.42 -16.36
CA ILE A 81 -6.63 3.67 -17.15
C ILE A 81 -5.22 3.95 -16.63
N VAL A 82 -4.89 5.23 -16.39
CA VAL A 82 -3.58 5.62 -15.85
C VAL A 82 -3.34 5.01 -14.46
N ASP A 83 -4.34 5.03 -13.58
CA ASP A 83 -4.29 4.39 -12.25
C ASP A 83 -3.94 2.90 -12.34
N VAL A 84 -4.62 2.16 -13.21
CA VAL A 84 -4.39 0.72 -13.42
C VAL A 84 -3.00 0.45 -14.01
N VAL A 85 -2.61 1.22 -15.03
CA VAL A 85 -1.31 1.06 -15.70
C VAL A 85 -0.16 1.38 -14.75
N LEU A 86 -0.21 2.52 -14.06
CA LEU A 86 0.82 2.92 -13.10
C LEU A 86 0.92 1.93 -11.94
N SER A 87 -0.22 1.49 -11.39
CA SER A 87 -0.23 0.52 -10.30
C SER A 87 0.35 -0.85 -10.70
N SER A 88 0.26 -1.20 -11.99
CA SER A 88 0.77 -2.46 -12.51
C SER A 88 2.25 -2.41 -12.88
N ILE A 89 2.71 -1.28 -13.43
CA ILE A 89 4.07 -1.12 -13.99
C ILE A 89 5.05 -0.61 -12.94
N LEU A 90 4.64 0.28 -12.04
CA LEU A 90 5.58 0.91 -11.13
C LEU A 90 6.21 -0.12 -10.17
N PRO A 91 7.55 -0.14 -10.08
CA PRO A 91 8.24 -1.04 -9.17
C PRO A 91 7.94 -0.66 -7.73
N ILE A 92 7.78 -1.69 -6.89
CA ILE A 92 7.53 -1.53 -5.47
C ILE A 92 8.87 -1.17 -4.79
N PRO A 93 9.00 -0.02 -4.11
CA PRO A 93 10.24 0.37 -3.45
C PRO A 93 10.41 -0.37 -2.11
N TYR A 94 10.74 -1.67 -2.15
CA TYR A 94 10.83 -2.53 -0.96
C TYR A 94 11.74 -1.97 0.14
N SER A 95 12.89 -1.42 -0.25
CA SER A 95 13.87 -0.84 0.67
C SER A 95 13.30 0.32 1.49
N ALA A 96 12.34 1.07 0.95
CA ALA A 96 11.67 2.16 1.66
C ALA A 96 10.74 1.66 2.77
N TYR A 97 10.24 0.41 2.67
CA TYR A 97 9.30 -0.15 3.65
C TYR A 97 9.98 -0.91 4.79
N VAL A 98 11.21 -1.39 4.59
CA VAL A 98 11.98 -2.14 5.61
C VAL A 98 12.04 -1.43 6.97
N PRO A 99 12.29 -0.11 7.08
CA PRO A 99 12.33 0.58 8.36
C PRO A 99 10.97 0.56 9.08
N ALA A 100 9.87 0.74 8.34
CA ALA A 100 8.52 0.71 8.89
C ALA A 100 8.16 -0.70 9.38
N PHE A 101 8.54 -1.73 8.62
CA PHE A 101 8.34 -3.13 8.97
C PHE A 101 9.17 -3.56 10.19
N ARG A 102 10.45 -3.18 10.28
CA ARG A 102 11.28 -3.44 11.47
C ARG A 102 10.69 -2.80 12.73
N LYS A 103 10.26 -1.54 12.62
CA LYS A 103 9.61 -0.85 13.74
C LYS A 103 8.36 -1.59 14.19
N ARG A 104 7.57 -2.13 13.23
CA ARG A 104 6.37 -2.90 13.54
C ARG A 104 6.69 -4.26 14.18
N ALA A 105 7.69 -4.98 13.67
CA ALA A 105 8.16 -6.24 14.26
C ALA A 105 8.63 -6.05 15.71
N GLN A 106 9.38 -4.97 15.99
CA GLN A 106 9.80 -4.63 17.36
C GLN A 106 8.62 -4.31 18.28
N GLN A 107 7.61 -3.58 17.79
CA GLN A 107 6.38 -3.33 18.56
C GLN A 107 5.62 -4.62 18.86
N ILE A 108 5.56 -5.55 17.90
CA ILE A 108 4.90 -6.84 18.10
C ILE A 108 5.70 -7.69 19.07
N LYS A 109 7.04 -7.68 19.00
CA LYS A 109 7.92 -8.40 19.93
C LYS A 109 7.73 -8.01 21.39
N GLN A 110 7.33 -6.76 21.66
CA GLN A 110 7.00 -6.29 23.01
C GLN A 110 5.66 -6.83 23.52
N LEU A 111 4.73 -7.19 22.62
CA LEU A 111 3.41 -7.73 22.95
C LEU A 111 3.42 -9.27 22.95
N ASP A 112 4.09 -9.86 21.97
CA ASP A 112 4.23 -11.28 21.70
C ASP A 112 5.65 -11.55 21.19
N PHE A 113 6.47 -12.11 22.07
CA PHE A 113 7.88 -12.37 21.79
C PHE A 113 8.08 -13.39 20.65
N GLU A 114 7.19 -14.39 20.56
CA GLU A 114 7.29 -15.46 19.57
C GLU A 114 6.94 -14.92 18.18
N ALA A 115 5.81 -14.21 18.06
CA ALA A 115 5.39 -13.58 16.82
C ALA A 115 6.39 -12.51 16.34
N GLY A 116 6.90 -11.68 17.26
CA GLY A 116 7.87 -10.64 16.92
C GLY A 116 9.21 -11.20 16.41
N THR A 117 9.68 -12.31 16.98
CA THR A 117 10.92 -12.97 16.56
C THR A 117 10.76 -13.62 15.20
N ALA A 118 9.62 -14.29 14.93
CA ALA A 118 9.31 -14.86 13.61
C ALA A 118 9.25 -13.77 12.51
N LEU A 119 8.70 -12.59 12.82
CA LEU A 119 8.66 -11.46 11.89
C LEU A 119 10.04 -10.85 11.62
N GLU A 120 10.89 -10.79 12.64
CA GLU A 120 12.27 -10.30 12.52
C GLU A 120 13.14 -11.26 11.70
N GLU A 121 12.97 -12.57 11.90
CA GLU A 121 13.62 -13.61 11.10
C GLU A 121 13.13 -13.61 9.65
N MET A 122 11.82 -13.42 9.43
CA MET A 122 11.27 -13.23 8.08
C MET A 122 11.88 -12.00 7.37
N LEU A 123 12.03 -10.88 8.07
CA LEU A 123 12.65 -9.68 7.51
C LEU A 123 14.13 -9.91 7.17
N ASN A 124 14.86 -10.64 8.00
CA ASN A 124 16.29 -10.90 7.80
C ASN A 124 16.58 -12.02 6.78
N SER A 125 15.66 -12.98 6.62
CA SER A 125 15.75 -14.07 5.62
C SER A 125 15.29 -13.65 4.23
N SER A 126 14.43 -12.62 4.14
CA SER A 126 14.02 -12.08 2.84
C SER A 126 15.25 -11.61 2.05
N LYS A 127 15.39 -12.07 0.80
CA LYS A 127 16.54 -11.73 -0.07
C LYS A 127 16.57 -10.25 -0.46
N ILE A 128 15.60 -9.49 0.00
CA ILE A 128 15.46 -8.04 -0.12
C ILE A 128 16.64 -7.30 0.57
N HIS A 129 17.38 -7.97 1.46
CA HIS A 129 18.65 -7.49 2.03
C HIS A 129 19.90 -7.76 1.18
N GLY A 130 19.77 -8.43 0.03
CA GLY A 130 20.89 -8.94 -0.76
C GLY A 130 20.74 -8.74 -2.26
N SER A 131 20.65 -7.48 -2.72
CA SER A 131 21.13 -7.03 -4.03
C SER A 131 21.28 -5.51 -4.05
#